data_AF-A0A1Q4R6Z3-F1
#
_entry.id   AF-A0A1Q4R6Z3-F1
#
_cell.length_a   1.000
_cell.length_b   1.000
_cell.length_c   1.000
_cell.angle_alpha   90.00
_cell.angle_beta   90.00
_cell.angle_gamma   90.00
#
_symmetry.space_group_name_H-M   'P 1'
#
loop_
_entity.id
_entity.type
_entity.pdbx_description
1 polymer ?
#
loop_
_entity_poly.entity_id
_entity_poly.type
_entity_poly.pdbx_seq_one_letter_code
_entity_poly.pdbx_strand_id
1 'polypeptide(L)'
;MNPKQKRNKKAALLKDFGAVCWWCQKSFAAKDLTFEHLRPKSKGGSNSLENLRLACRPCNQARGNSLFPPKATKNNQRPKSQNRR
;
A
#
# COMPACT_ATOMS: atom_id res chain seq x y z
N MET A 1 2.89 -12.12 -11.88
CA MET A 1 3.57 -12.52 -10.63
C MET A 1 2.84 -13.75 -10.11
N ASN A 2 3.56 -14.84 -9.88
CA ASN A 2 2.96 -16.08 -9.36
C ASN A 2 2.45 -15.87 -7.91
N PRO A 3 1.35 -16.52 -7.48
CA PRO A 3 0.87 -16.55 -6.10
C PRO A 3 1.97 -16.67 -5.01
N LYS A 4 2.95 -17.57 -5.17
CA LYS A 4 4.05 -17.75 -4.19
C LYS A 4 4.89 -16.49 -4.06
N GLN A 5 5.28 -15.89 -5.20
CA GLN A 5 6.05 -14.65 -5.24
C GLN A 5 5.27 -13.49 -4.60
N LYS A 6 3.95 -13.44 -4.82
CA LYS A 6 3.07 -12.41 -4.23
C LYS A 6 3.06 -12.53 -2.70
N ARG A 7 2.95 -13.75 -2.16
CA ARG A 7 3.01 -13.98 -0.71
C ARG A 7 4.37 -13.58 -0.12
N ASN A 8 5.46 -14.05 -0.73
CA ASN A 8 6.82 -13.78 -0.24
C ASN A 8 7.14 -12.28 -0.25
N LYS A 9 6.80 -11.57 -1.32
CA LYS A 9 7.01 -10.12 -1.40
C LYS A 9 6.17 -9.35 -0.38
N LYS A 10 4.93 -9.79 -0.14
CA LYS A 10 4.07 -9.16 0.86
C LYS A 10 4.65 -9.33 2.26
N ALA A 11 5.16 -10.51 2.59
CA ALA A 11 5.82 -10.77 3.86
C ALA A 11 7.08 -9.91 4.04
N ALA A 12 7.93 -9.79 3.01
CA ALA A 12 9.10 -8.92 3.04
C ALA A 12 8.73 -7.45 3.30
N LEU A 13 7.78 -6.90 2.54
CA LEU A 13 7.34 -5.52 2.74
C LEU A 13 6.72 -5.27 4.12
N LEU A 14 5.98 -6.23 4.67
CA LEU A 14 5.43 -6.15 6.02
C LEU A 14 6.52 -6.17 7.09
N LYS A 15 7.59 -6.94 6.87
CA LYS A 15 8.74 -6.99 7.78
C LYS A 15 9.52 -5.67 7.78
N ASP A 16 9.73 -5.10 6.59
CA ASP A 16 10.59 -3.91 6.44
C ASP A 16 9.86 -2.60 6.76
N PHE A 17 8.56 -2.49 6.41
CA PHE A 17 7.79 -1.24 6.52
C PHE A 17 6.59 -1.32 7.48
N GLY A 18 6.32 -2.51 8.02
CA GLY A 18 5.13 -2.74 8.84
C GLY A 18 3.82 -2.77 8.03
N ALA A 19 2.71 -2.91 8.74
CA ALA A 19 1.37 -2.91 8.16
C ALA A 19 0.78 -1.50 8.03
N VAL A 20 1.56 -0.58 7.44
CA VAL A 20 1.20 0.83 7.29
C VAL A 20 1.02 1.17 5.80
N CYS A 21 0.04 2.01 5.49
CA CYS A 21 -0.11 2.52 4.13
C CYS A 21 0.95 3.58 3.82
N TRP A 22 1.69 3.39 2.73
CA TRP A 22 2.74 4.30 2.27
C TRP A 22 2.27 5.75 2.02
N TRP A 23 1.00 5.95 1.67
CA TRP A 23 0.47 7.28 1.35
C TRP A 23 -0.14 7.98 2.56
N CYS A 24 -1.14 7.37 3.21
CA CYS A 24 -1.84 8.00 4.32
C CYS A 24 -1.22 7.73 5.69
N GLN A 25 -0.15 6.92 5.76
CA GLN A 25 0.60 6.62 6.98
C GLN A 25 -0.23 6.02 8.12
N LYS A 26 -1.39 5.43 7.80
CA LYS A 26 -2.25 4.73 8.75
C LYS A 26 -1.93 3.24 8.81
N SER A 27 -2.11 2.65 9.99
CA SER A 27 -2.02 1.20 10.20
C SER A 27 -3.28 0.49 9.71
N PHE A 28 -3.10 -0.66 9.07
CA PHE A 28 -4.18 -1.53 8.55
C PHE A 28 -3.86 -2.99 8.87
N ALA A 29 -4.87 -3.86 8.80
CA ALA A 29 -4.58 -5.30 8.77
C ALA A 29 -3.85 -5.65 7.46
N ALA A 30 -2.90 -6.59 7.53
CA ALA A 30 -2.12 -7.01 6.37
C ALA A 30 -3.01 -7.41 5.17
N LYS A 31 -4.19 -8.00 5.41
CA LYS A 31 -5.15 -8.40 4.36
C LYS A 31 -5.75 -7.22 3.59
N ASP A 32 -5.86 -6.05 4.22
CA ASP A 32 -6.46 -4.84 3.64
C ASP A 32 -5.45 -3.99 2.86
N LEU A 33 -4.16 -4.29 3.05
CA LEU A 33 -3.08 -3.70 2.28
C LEU A 33 -2.92 -4.39 0.92
N THR A 34 -2.74 -3.56 -0.10
CA THR A 34 -2.50 -3.93 -1.49
C THR A 34 -1.08 -3.54 -1.90
N PHE A 35 -0.58 -4.16 -2.96
CA PHE A 35 0.69 -3.74 -3.56
C PHE A 35 0.50 -2.42 -4.29
N GLU A 36 1.42 -1.51 -4.04
CA GLU A 36 1.53 -0.22 -4.67
C GLU A 36 2.83 -0.17 -5.47
N HIS A 37 2.75 0.23 -6.73
CA HIS A 37 3.94 0.44 -7.57
C HIS A 37 4.35 1.90 -7.53
N LEU A 38 5.51 2.23 -6.93
CA LEU A 38 5.98 3.62 -6.84
C LEU A 38 6.09 4.26 -8.23
N ARG A 39 6.61 3.54 -9.21
CA ARG A 39 6.45 3.84 -10.63
C ARG A 39 5.39 2.89 -11.22
N PRO A 40 4.25 3.39 -11.76
CA PRO A 40 3.24 2.54 -12.37
C PRO A 40 3.80 1.69 -13.52
N LYS A 41 3.24 0.50 -13.72
CA LYS A 41 3.67 -0.41 -14.81
C LYS A 41 3.54 0.23 -16.19
N SER A 42 2.48 0.98 -16.44
CA SER A 42 2.25 1.72 -17.68
C SER A 42 3.32 2.79 -17.98
N LYS A 43 4.14 3.12 -16.98
CA LYS A 43 5.26 4.05 -17.09
C LYS A 43 6.62 3.36 -16.97
N GLY A 44 6.69 2.03 -17.10
CA GLY A 44 7.93 1.25 -17.03
C GLY A 44 8.30 0.75 -15.63
N GLY A 45 7.36 0.73 -14.69
CA GLY A 45 7.60 0.24 -13.33
C GLY A 45 7.85 -1.27 -13.23
N SER A 46 8.88 -1.66 -12.49
CA SER A 46 9.22 -3.07 -12.23
C SER A 46 8.38 -3.66 -11.09
N ASN A 47 8.42 -4.98 -10.92
CA ASN A 47 7.86 -5.65 -9.74
C ASN A 47 8.92 -5.91 -8.65
N SER A 48 10.07 -5.24 -8.69
CA SER A 48 11.12 -5.39 -7.67
C SER A 48 10.66 -4.82 -6.33
N LEU A 49 11.19 -5.32 -5.22
CA LEU A 49 10.83 -4.83 -3.88
C LEU A 49 11.11 -3.33 -3.71
N GLU A 50 12.11 -2.80 -4.40
CA GLU A 50 12.45 -1.37 -4.43
C GLU A 50 11.31 -0.52 -5.01
N ASN A 51 10.59 -1.02 -6.02
CA ASN A 51 9.47 -0.31 -6.64
C ASN A 51 8.11 -0.65 -6.01
N LEU A 52 8.08 -1.53 -5.00
CA LEU A 52 6.84 -1.96 -4.35
C LEU A 52 6.72 -1.39 -2.95
N ARG A 53 5.52 -0.93 -2.62
CA ARG A 53 5.11 -0.58 -1.26
C ARG A 53 3.75 -1.19 -0.95
N LEU A 54 3.30 -1.04 0.29
CA LEU A 54 1.96 -1.41 0.71
C LEU A 54 1.08 -0.16 0.83
N ALA A 55 -0.09 -0.20 0.23
CA ALA A 55 -1.08 0.88 0.33
C ALA A 55 -2.48 0.32 0.60
N CYS A 56 -3.30 1.09 1.30
CA CYS A 56 -4.71 0.77 1.46
C CYS A 56 -5.44 0.93 0.12
N ARG A 57 -6.54 0.19 -0.07
CA ARG A 57 -7.33 0.24 -1.31
C ARG A 57 -7.76 1.66 -1.72
N PRO A 58 -8.25 2.53 -0.81
CA PRO A 58 -8.66 3.89 -1.18
C PRO A 58 -7.52 4.73 -1.75
N CYS A 59 -6.35 4.72 -1.10
CA CYS A 59 -5.19 5.49 -1.59
C CYS A 59 -4.66 4.94 -2.90
N ASN A 60 -4.54 3.62 -3.03
CA ASN A 60 -4.07 2.98 -4.27
C ASN A 60 -5.03 3.31 -5.45
N GLN A 61 -6.34 3.18 -5.23
CA GLN A 61 -7.35 3.51 -6.24
C GLN A 61 -7.35 5.00 -6.61
N ALA A 62 -7.22 5.91 -5.64
CA ALA A 62 -7.16 7.34 -5.89
C ALA A 62 -5.89 7.77 -6.65
N ARG A 63 -4.81 7.00 -6.55
CA ARG A 63 -3.56 7.25 -7.28
C ARG A 63 -3.67 6.80 -8.74
N GLY A 64 -4.25 5.63 -8.98
CA GLY A 64 -4.35 5.03 -10.31
C GLY A 64 -2.98 4.87 -10.97
N ASN A 65 -2.85 5.33 -12.21
CA ASN A 65 -1.60 5.27 -12.98
C ASN A 65 -0.75 6.56 -12.87
N SER A 66 -1.01 7.40 -11.87
CA SER A 66 -0.25 8.62 -11.63
C SER A 66 1.14 8.34 -11.07
N LEU A 67 2.13 9.14 -11.46
CA LEU A 67 3.45 9.15 -10.83
C LEU A 67 3.42 9.89 -9.47
N PHE A 68 2.42 10.75 -9.27
CA PHE A 68 2.29 11.56 -8.07
C PHE A 68 1.53 10.82 -6.94
N PRO A 69 1.65 11.29 -5.69
CA PRO A 69 0.84 10.79 -4.57
C PRO A 69 -0.66 10.92 -4.86
N PRO A 70 -1.51 10.03 -4.30
CA PRO A 70 -2.96 10.19 -4.40
C PRO A 70 -3.38 11.51 -3.76
N LYS A 71 -4.32 12.22 -4.40
CA LYS A 71 -4.97 13.37 -3.77
C LYS A 71 -5.59 12.91 -2.44
N ALA A 72 -5.45 13.71 -1.39
CA ALA A 72 -5.96 13.37 -0.07
C ALA A 72 -7.46 13.00 -0.17
N THR A 73 -7.77 11.71 -0.07
CA THR A 73 -9.17 11.26 -0.10
C THR A 73 -9.78 11.61 1.24
N LYS A 74 -10.86 12.41 1.24
CA LYS A 74 -11.60 12.81 2.45
C LYS A 74 -12.15 11.63 3.28
N ASN A 75 -12.09 10.39 2.77
CA ASN A 75 -12.35 9.15 3.51
C ASN A 75 -11.24 8.76 4.50
N ASN A 76 -10.47 9.75 4.96
CA ASN A 76 -9.45 9.62 5.99
C ASN A 76 -10.08 9.48 7.40
N GLN A 77 -11.21 8.79 7.53
CA GLN A 77 -11.75 8.45 8.85
C GLN A 77 -10.67 7.66 9.60
N ARG A 78 -10.31 8.20 10.76
CA ARG A 78 -9.34 7.62 11.70
C ARG A 78 -9.73 6.14 11.89
N PRO A 79 -8.80 5.16 11.87
CA PRO A 79 -9.12 3.93 12.57
C PRO A 79 -9.51 4.37 13.98
N LYS A 80 -10.78 4.15 14.37
CA LYS A 80 -11.22 4.43 15.74
C LYS A 80 -10.20 3.70 16.59
N SER A 81 -9.36 4.45 17.32
CA SER A 81 -8.57 3.89 18.40
C SER A 81 -9.60 3.20 19.26
N GLN A 82 -9.61 1.87 19.21
CA GLN A 82 -10.52 1.07 20.00
C GLN A 82 -10.30 1.52 21.44
N ASN A 83 -11.38 2.02 22.05
CA ASN A 83 -11.49 2.29 23.47
C ASN A 83 -10.68 1.23 24.24
N ARG A 84 -9.57 1.64 24.83
CA ARG A 84 -8.95 0.91 25.92
C ARG A 84 -9.23 1.72 27.17
N ARG A 85 -10.33 1.30 27.81
CA ARG A 85 -10.76 1.47 29.20
C ARG A 85 -10.73 2.88 29.77
#